data_AF-A0A482Z1Y7-F1
#
_entry.id   AF-A0A482Z1Y7-F1
#
_cell.length_a   1.000
_cell.length_b   1.000
_cell.length_c   1.000
_cell.angle_alpha   90.00
_cell.angle_beta   90.00
_cell.angle_gamma   90.00
#
_symmetry.space_group_name_H-M   'P 1'
#
loop_
_entity.id
_entity.type
_entity.pdbx_description
1 polymer ?
#
loop_
_entity_poly.entity_id
_entity_poly.type
_entity_poly.pdbx_seq_one_letter_code
_entity_poly.pdbx_strand_id
1 'polypeptide(L)'
;MISNNAKKQIDSWITKYPQGKQSSAVMEALKAVQAENNNQLSHDLIQAVADYLDMPGIAAAEVATFYENYNHQPVGKHIIRFCHNISCMLNGADDLILHLEAKLGVKTGQITKDGLISVKKVECLGACVGAPMFQIGDQYYENLTTDKIDEIVDGLK
;
A
#
# COMPACT_ATOMS: atom_id res chain seq x y z
N MET A 1 -17.95 -9.90 1.96
CA MET A 1 -17.86 -10.67 3.22
C MET A 1 -16.41 -10.97 3.51
N ILE A 2 -15.98 -10.92 4.78
CA ILE A 2 -14.59 -11.22 5.18
C ILE A 2 -14.34 -12.73 5.05
N SER A 3 -13.22 -13.12 4.43
CA SER A 3 -12.85 -14.53 4.28
C SER A 3 -12.50 -15.17 5.63
N ASN A 4 -12.56 -16.50 5.71
CA ASN A 4 -12.16 -17.22 6.91
C ASN A 4 -10.68 -17.06 7.26
N ASN A 5 -9.82 -16.79 6.28
CA ASN A 5 -8.39 -16.57 6.51
C ASN A 5 -8.14 -15.19 7.11
N ALA A 6 -8.73 -14.13 6.54
CA ALA A 6 -8.69 -12.80 7.13
C ALA A 6 -9.26 -12.78 8.55
N LYS A 7 -10.37 -13.47 8.84
CA LYS A 7 -10.92 -13.58 10.20
C LYS A 7 -9.90 -14.13 11.20
N LYS A 8 -9.20 -15.22 10.86
CA LYS A 8 -8.15 -15.79 11.72
C LYS A 8 -7.00 -14.80 11.99
N GLN A 9 -6.61 -14.03 10.96
CA GLN A 9 -5.59 -12.99 11.13
C GLN A 9 -6.09 -11.88 12.05
N ILE A 10 -7.33 -11.41 11.85
CA ILE A 10 -7.96 -10.39 12.69
C ILE A 10 -8.06 -10.87 14.13
N ASP A 11 -8.50 -12.10 14.37
CA ASP A 11 -8.62 -12.66 15.73
C ASP A 11 -7.27 -12.70 16.45
N SER A 12 -6.21 -13.07 15.74
CA SER A 12 -4.83 -13.01 16.26
C SER A 12 -4.44 -11.58 16.68
N TRP A 13 -4.81 -10.57 15.90
CA TRP A 13 -4.59 -9.17 16.25
C TRP A 13 -5.45 -8.70 17.43
N ILE A 14 -6.72 -9.12 17.50
CA ILE A 14 -7.62 -8.79 18.62
C ILE A 14 -7.02 -9.28 19.94
N THR A 15 -6.39 -10.46 19.97
CA THR A 15 -5.80 -11.02 21.21
C THR A 15 -4.68 -10.16 21.82
N LYS A 16 -4.11 -9.22 21.05
CA LYS A 16 -3.07 -8.29 21.52
C LYS A 16 -3.64 -7.11 22.31
N TYR A 17 -4.96 -6.92 22.30
CA TYR A 17 -5.63 -5.81 22.96
C TYR A 17 -6.47 -6.28 24.16
N PRO A 18 -6.69 -5.44 25.18
CA PRO A 18 -7.57 -5.77 26.30
C PRO A 18 -9.00 -6.13 25.86
N GLN A 19 -9.68 -6.94 26.66
CA GLN A 19 -11.09 -7.27 26.43
C GLN A 19 -11.96 -6.00 26.31
N GLY A 20 -12.83 -5.95 25.32
CA GLY A 20 -13.66 -4.79 25.02
C GLY A 20 -12.94 -3.66 24.28
N LYS A 21 -11.68 -3.86 23.88
CA LYS A 21 -10.88 -2.93 23.05
C LYS A 21 -10.51 -3.54 21.69
N GLN A 22 -11.32 -4.47 21.17
CA GLN A 22 -11.06 -5.11 19.88
C GLN A 22 -11.02 -4.11 18.70
N SER A 23 -11.68 -2.95 18.81
CA SER A 23 -11.62 -1.89 17.79
C SER A 23 -10.20 -1.34 17.57
N SER A 24 -9.28 -1.52 18.52
CA SER A 24 -7.86 -1.18 18.34
C SER A 24 -7.18 -2.01 17.24
N ALA A 25 -7.75 -3.17 16.86
CA ALA A 25 -7.26 -3.99 15.75
C ALA A 25 -7.71 -3.49 14.37
N VAL A 26 -8.48 -2.39 14.27
CA VAL A 26 -9.08 -1.91 13.00
C VAL A 26 -8.06 -1.72 11.87
N MET A 27 -6.87 -1.18 12.17
CA MET A 27 -5.86 -0.96 11.13
C MET A 27 -5.37 -2.27 10.52
N GLU A 28 -5.06 -3.25 11.35
CA GLU A 28 -4.60 -4.56 10.90
C GLU A 28 -5.73 -5.36 10.23
N ALA A 29 -6.97 -5.17 10.69
CA ALA A 29 -8.14 -5.79 10.06
C ALA A 29 -8.39 -5.26 8.65
N LEU A 30 -8.35 -3.93 8.47
CA LEU A 30 -8.46 -3.30 7.15
C LEU A 30 -7.31 -3.76 6.24
N LYS A 31 -6.08 -3.85 6.76
CA LYS A 31 -4.91 -4.34 6.01
C LYS A 31 -5.11 -5.79 5.54
N ALA A 32 -5.55 -6.69 6.43
CA ALA A 32 -5.81 -8.09 6.09
C ALA A 32 -6.90 -8.24 5.03
N VAL A 33 -8.01 -7.51 5.20
CA VAL A 33 -9.11 -7.52 4.23
C VAL A 33 -8.68 -6.95 2.88
N GLN A 34 -7.92 -5.85 2.85
CA GLN A 34 -7.37 -5.28 1.62
C GLN A 34 -6.52 -6.30 0.85
N ALA A 35 -5.59 -6.97 1.55
CA ALA A 35 -4.66 -7.91 0.93
C ALA A 35 -5.39 -9.07 0.24
N GLU A 36 -6.51 -9.54 0.81
CA GLU A 36 -7.30 -10.63 0.24
C GLU A 36 -8.30 -10.18 -0.85
N ASN A 37 -8.53 -8.88 -1.00
CA ASN A 37 -9.47 -8.31 -1.97
C ASN A 37 -8.72 -7.54 -3.07
N ASN A 38 -7.69 -8.16 -3.65
CA ASN A 38 -6.88 -7.61 -4.75
C ASN A 38 -6.31 -6.21 -4.44
N ASN A 39 -5.86 -6.02 -3.20
CA ASN A 39 -5.33 -4.75 -2.71
C ASN A 39 -6.33 -3.58 -2.75
N GLN A 40 -7.64 -3.84 -2.75
CA GLN A 40 -8.69 -2.81 -2.75
C GLN A 40 -9.61 -2.94 -1.53
N LEU A 41 -9.99 -1.79 -0.95
CA LEU A 41 -11.02 -1.67 0.07
C LEU A 41 -12.23 -0.92 -0.49
N SER A 42 -13.36 -1.61 -0.59
CA SER A 42 -14.66 -1.00 -0.89
C SER A 42 -15.38 -0.61 0.40
N HIS A 43 -16.38 0.26 0.28
CA HIS A 43 -17.24 0.65 1.40
C HIS A 43 -17.84 -0.58 2.13
N ASP A 44 -18.30 -1.58 1.39
CA ASP A 44 -18.88 -2.79 1.96
C ASP A 44 -17.85 -3.63 2.74
N LEU A 45 -16.59 -3.63 2.30
CA LEU A 45 -15.51 -4.31 3.02
C LEU A 45 -15.14 -3.57 4.31
N ILE A 46 -15.13 -2.24 4.28
CA ILE A 46 -14.91 -1.40 5.47
C ILE A 46 -16.04 -1.62 6.49
N GLN A 47 -17.30 -1.62 6.02
CA GLN A 47 -18.44 -1.90 6.88
C GLN A 47 -18.37 -3.32 7.48
N ALA A 48 -17.99 -4.32 6.67
CA ALA A 48 -17.83 -5.68 7.18
C ALA A 48 -16.75 -5.79 8.28
N VAL A 49 -15.66 -5.00 8.18
CA VAL A 49 -14.65 -4.92 9.24
C VAL A 49 -15.21 -4.26 10.48
N ALA A 50 -15.98 -3.18 10.33
CA ALA A 50 -16.61 -2.50 11.46
C ALA A 50 -17.58 -3.43 12.21
N ASP A 51 -18.41 -4.17 11.48
CA ASP A 51 -19.34 -5.15 12.04
C ASP A 51 -18.58 -6.29 12.76
N TYR A 52 -17.47 -6.75 12.19
CA TYR A 52 -16.66 -7.83 12.79
C TYR A 52 -15.97 -7.41 14.09
N LEU A 53 -15.56 -6.14 14.20
CA LEU A 53 -14.93 -5.58 15.38
C LEU A 53 -15.93 -4.98 16.38
N ASP A 54 -17.23 -5.07 16.11
CA ASP A 54 -18.28 -4.44 16.93
C ASP A 54 -18.00 -2.95 17.17
N MET A 55 -17.79 -2.19 16.08
CA MET A 55 -17.53 -0.75 16.10
C MET A 55 -18.38 0.01 15.08
N PRO A 56 -18.59 1.32 15.25
CA PRO A 56 -19.34 2.12 14.28
C PRO A 56 -18.66 2.12 12.90
N GLY A 57 -19.45 1.93 11.84
CA GLY A 57 -18.97 1.96 10.46
C GLY A 57 -18.24 3.26 10.10
N ILE A 58 -18.72 4.39 10.61
CA ILE A 58 -18.09 5.70 10.38
C ILE A 58 -16.67 5.77 10.96
N ALA A 59 -16.42 5.18 12.14
CA ALA A 59 -15.09 5.18 12.74
C ALA A 59 -14.11 4.31 11.94
N ALA A 60 -14.57 3.21 11.35
CA ALA A 60 -13.75 2.41 10.44
C ALA A 60 -13.47 3.15 9.13
N ALA A 61 -14.45 3.88 8.60
CA ALA A 61 -14.30 4.70 7.40
C ALA A 61 -13.32 5.88 7.61
N GLU A 62 -13.37 6.54 8.78
CA GLU A 62 -12.40 7.57 9.17
C GLU A 62 -10.97 7.02 9.13
N VAL A 63 -10.72 5.85 9.73
CA VAL A 63 -9.41 5.19 9.67
C VAL A 63 -9.03 4.83 8.23
N ALA A 64 -9.94 4.24 7.47
CA ALA A 64 -9.67 3.79 6.11
C ALA A 64 -9.35 4.95 5.15
N THR A 65 -9.90 6.14 5.39
CA THR A 65 -9.66 7.33 4.55
C THR A 65 -8.52 8.22 5.04
N PHE A 66 -8.18 8.16 6.33
CA PHE A 66 -7.08 8.92 6.91
C PHE A 66 -5.70 8.40 6.52
N TYR A 67 -5.50 7.08 6.47
CA TYR A 67 -4.21 6.48 6.16
C TYR A 67 -4.07 6.13 4.68
N GLU A 68 -3.00 6.64 4.04
CA GLU A 68 -2.73 6.48 2.60
C GLU A 68 -2.48 5.02 2.15
N ASN A 69 -2.14 4.14 3.10
CA ASN A 69 -1.88 2.72 2.82
C ASN A 69 -3.13 1.95 2.36
N TYR A 70 -4.33 2.49 2.60
CA TYR A 70 -5.58 1.90 2.17
C TYR A 70 -5.98 2.39 0.78
N ASN A 71 -6.17 1.45 -0.15
CA ASN A 71 -6.51 1.75 -1.53
C ASN A 71 -8.02 1.61 -1.74
N HIS A 72 -8.68 2.72 -2.03
CA HIS A 72 -10.12 2.75 -2.34
C HIS A 72 -10.40 2.52 -3.83
N GLN A 73 -9.39 2.75 -4.67
CA GLN A 73 -9.43 2.53 -6.11
C GLN A 73 -8.64 1.26 -6.47
N PRO A 74 -8.95 0.62 -7.61
CA PRO A 74 -8.14 -0.48 -8.12
C PRO A 74 -6.66 -0.08 -8.22
N VAL A 75 -5.78 -1.01 -7.88
CA VAL A 75 -4.33 -0.85 -7.97
C VAL A 75 -3.74 -2.10 -8.62
N GLY A 76 -2.51 -1.97 -9.13
CA GLY A 76 -1.80 -3.12 -9.68
C GLY A 76 -1.46 -4.14 -8.60
N LYS A 77 -1.18 -5.38 -9.01
CA LYS A 77 -0.66 -6.43 -8.12
C LYS A 77 0.61 -5.99 -7.38
N HIS A 78 1.48 -5.26 -8.07
CA HIS A 78 2.69 -4.65 -7.57
C HIS A 78 2.50 -3.13 -7.51
N ILE A 79 2.55 -2.58 -6.30
CA ILE A 79 2.45 -1.14 -6.07
C ILE A 79 3.86 -0.63 -5.79
N ILE A 80 4.42 0.12 -6.74
CA ILE A 80 5.69 0.82 -6.56
C ILE A 80 5.41 2.12 -5.81
N ARG A 81 5.81 2.18 -4.55
CA ARG A 81 5.73 3.39 -3.70
C ARG A 81 7.06 4.12 -3.77
N PHE A 82 7.15 5.14 -4.61
CA PHE A 82 8.38 5.89 -4.84
C PHE A 82 8.47 7.09 -3.90
N CYS A 83 9.51 7.16 -3.09
CA CYS A 83 9.74 8.28 -2.18
C CYS A 83 10.16 9.53 -2.97
N HIS A 84 9.45 10.64 -2.80
CA HIS A 84 9.82 11.93 -3.40
C HIS A 84 10.13 13.02 -2.35
N ASN A 85 10.33 12.63 -1.08
CA ASN A 85 10.68 13.58 -0.03
C ASN A 85 12.15 14.05 -0.17
N ILE A 86 12.56 15.06 0.60
CA ILE A 86 13.75 15.90 0.41
C ILE A 86 15.02 15.10 0.07
N SER A 87 15.36 14.05 0.83
CA SER A 87 16.57 13.26 0.56
C SER A 87 16.53 12.56 -0.79
N CYS A 88 15.37 12.01 -1.19
CA CYS A 88 15.21 11.37 -2.49
C CYS A 88 15.16 12.42 -3.61
N MET A 89 14.44 13.53 -3.40
CA MET A 89 14.38 14.65 -4.35
C MET A 89 15.77 15.21 -4.65
N LEU A 90 16.59 15.47 -3.63
CA LEU A 90 17.97 15.96 -3.79
C LEU A 90 18.88 14.97 -4.53
N ASN A 91 18.56 13.67 -4.50
CA ASN A 91 19.27 12.62 -5.23
C ASN A 91 18.60 12.25 -6.57
N GLY A 92 17.75 13.13 -7.13
CA GLY A 92 17.21 12.97 -8.48
C GLY A 92 15.99 12.06 -8.59
N ALA A 93 15.22 11.85 -7.51
CA ALA A 93 14.04 11.00 -7.55
C ALA A 93 13.00 11.41 -8.60
N ASP A 94 12.82 12.72 -8.86
CA ASP A 94 11.83 13.18 -9.85
C ASP A 94 12.17 12.69 -11.27
N ASP A 95 13.45 12.73 -11.66
CA ASP A 95 13.91 12.23 -12.95
C ASP A 95 13.74 10.71 -13.05
N LEU A 96 14.02 9.99 -11.96
CA LEU A 96 13.83 8.54 -11.89
C LEU A 96 12.35 8.14 -11.94
N ILE A 97 11.45 8.94 -11.37
CA ILE A 97 10.01 8.70 -11.48
C ILE A 97 9.56 8.94 -12.92
N LEU A 98 10.03 9.99 -13.59
CA LEU A 98 9.72 10.22 -15.01
C LEU A 98 10.22 9.08 -15.90
N HIS A 99 11.41 8.56 -15.63
CA HIS A 99 11.95 7.37 -16.29
C HIS A 99 11.07 6.14 -16.07
N LEU A 100 10.66 5.88 -14.82
CA LEU A 100 9.76 4.78 -14.48
C LEU A 100 8.40 4.90 -15.19
N GLU A 101 7.81 6.09 -15.20
CA GLU A 101 6.55 6.35 -15.93
C GLU A 101 6.69 6.09 -17.43
N ALA A 102 7.80 6.53 -18.03
CA ALA A 102 8.09 6.29 -19.45
C ALA A 102 8.26 4.79 -19.76
N LYS A 103 9.00 4.05 -18.91
CA LYS A 103 9.20 2.60 -19.06
C LYS A 103 7.89 1.81 -18.94
N LEU A 104 7.02 2.19 -18.01
CA LEU A 104 5.73 1.52 -17.81
C LEU A 104 4.64 1.98 -18.78
N GLY A 105 4.82 3.15 -19.40
CA GLY A 105 3.82 3.76 -20.28
C GLY A 105 2.57 4.25 -19.54
N VAL A 106 2.70 4.57 -18.25
CA VAL A 106 1.61 5.05 -17.38
C VAL A 106 2.09 6.17 -16.47
N LYS A 107 1.17 7.02 -16.02
CA LYS A 107 1.47 8.08 -15.05
C LYS A 107 1.29 7.63 -13.61
N THR A 108 1.90 8.35 -12.69
CA THR A 108 1.68 8.18 -11.25
C THR A 108 0.18 8.19 -10.96
N GLY A 109 -0.29 7.21 -10.18
CA GLY A 109 -1.70 6.98 -9.85
C GLY A 109 -2.45 6.11 -10.87
N GLN A 110 -1.81 5.69 -11.97
CA GLN A 110 -2.39 4.80 -12.96
C GLN A 110 -1.85 3.37 -12.85
N ILE A 111 -2.54 2.44 -13.50
CA ILE A 111 -2.21 1.02 -13.56
C ILE A 111 -1.80 0.67 -14.99
N THR A 112 -0.77 -0.17 -15.14
CA THR A 112 -0.36 -0.72 -16.44
C THR A 112 -1.49 -1.49 -17.12
N LYS A 113 -1.45 -1.59 -18.46
CA LYS A 113 -2.51 -2.24 -19.25
C LYS A 113 -2.73 -3.72 -18.92
N ASP A 114 -1.69 -4.39 -18.44
CA ASP A 114 -1.72 -5.79 -17.97
C ASP A 114 -2.26 -5.93 -16.53
N GLY A 115 -2.53 -4.82 -15.83
CA GLY A 115 -3.02 -4.80 -14.46
C GLY A 115 -1.97 -5.17 -13.40
N LEU A 116 -0.69 -5.35 -13.79
CA LEU A 116 0.33 -5.87 -12.88
C LEU A 116 0.95 -4.79 -12.01
N ILE A 117 1.23 -3.59 -12.55
CA ILE A 117 2.02 -2.57 -11.87
C ILE A 117 1.22 -1.27 -11.73
N SER A 118 1.34 -0.64 -10.57
CA SER A 118 0.89 0.74 -10.34
C SER A 118 1.98 1.55 -9.66
N VAL A 119 2.05 2.84 -9.96
CA VAL A 119 3.06 3.75 -9.40
C VAL A 119 2.37 4.75 -8.46
N LYS A 120 2.87 4.87 -7.24
CA LYS A 120 2.47 5.89 -6.28
C LYS A 120 3.69 6.72 -5.91
N LYS A 121 3.51 8.05 -5.94
CA LYS A 121 4.39 8.97 -5.24
C LYS A 121 3.99 8.96 -3.77
N VAL A 122 4.94 8.69 -2.89
CA VAL A 122 4.73 8.67 -1.44
C VAL A 122 5.73 9.57 -0.75
N GLU A 123 5.40 9.91 0.49
CA GLU A 123 6.27 10.66 1.37
C GLU A 123 7.43 9.81 1.90
N CYS A 124 8.13 10.31 2.93
CA CYS A 124 9.32 9.68 3.49
C CYS A 124 9.06 8.21 3.92
N LEU A 125 9.78 7.27 3.30
CA LEU A 125 9.77 5.84 3.64
C LEU A 125 10.85 5.46 4.67
N GLY A 126 11.59 6.42 5.23
CA GLY A 126 12.57 6.19 6.31
C GLY A 126 13.92 5.60 5.89
N ALA A 127 14.16 5.36 4.59
CA ALA A 127 15.41 4.81 4.06
C ALA A 127 16.34 5.89 3.48
N CYS A 128 16.51 7.01 4.18
CA CYS A 128 17.15 8.21 3.63
C CYS A 128 18.63 8.04 3.25
N VAL A 129 19.36 7.14 3.92
CA VAL A 129 20.78 6.84 3.61
C VAL A 129 20.93 6.13 2.26
N GLY A 130 19.90 5.38 1.85
CA GLY A 130 19.83 4.69 0.57
C GLY A 130 19.03 5.45 -0.48
N ALA A 131 18.85 6.78 -0.34
CA ALA A 131 18.17 7.58 -1.34
C ALA A 131 18.93 7.60 -2.68
N PRO A 132 18.24 7.61 -3.85
CA PRO A 132 16.79 7.53 -4.03
C PRO A 132 16.27 6.09 -3.90
N MET A 133 15.03 5.92 -3.42
CA MET A 133 14.47 4.60 -3.11
C MET A 133 12.96 4.49 -3.37
N PHE A 134 12.49 3.25 -3.56
CA PHE A 134 11.06 2.91 -3.55
C PHE A 134 10.81 1.61 -2.78
N GLN A 135 9.53 1.36 -2.46
CA GLN A 135 9.07 0.12 -1.85
C GLN A 135 8.10 -0.62 -2.77
N ILE A 136 8.20 -1.96 -2.81
CA ILE A 136 7.17 -2.85 -3.38
C ILE A 136 6.80 -3.88 -2.31
N GLY A 137 5.52 -3.95 -1.95
CA GLY A 137 5.09 -4.75 -0.80
C GLY A 137 5.78 -4.26 0.48
N ASP A 138 6.54 -5.14 1.13
CA ASP A 138 7.35 -4.83 2.32
C ASP A 138 8.85 -4.66 2.00
N GLN A 139 9.27 -4.83 0.74
CA GLN A 139 10.68 -4.78 0.34
C GLN A 139 11.10 -3.36 -0.09
N TYR A 140 12.22 -2.90 0.45
CA TYR A 140 12.88 -1.66 0.03
C TYR A 140 13.92 -1.90 -1.07
N TYR A 141 13.93 -1.00 -2.03
CA TYR A 141 14.90 -0.92 -3.12
C TYR A 141 15.57 0.44 -3.05
N GLU A 142 16.83 0.43 -2.62
CA GLU A 142 17.63 1.62 -2.33
C GLU A 142 18.73 1.85 -3.37
N ASN A 143 19.34 3.03 -3.35
CA ASN A 143 20.41 3.47 -4.26
C ASN A 143 19.99 3.26 -5.73
N LEU A 144 18.80 3.73 -6.07
CA LEU A 144 18.20 3.51 -7.38
C LEU A 144 18.94 4.28 -8.47
N THR A 145 19.11 3.61 -9.60
CA THR A 145 19.54 4.17 -10.88
C THR A 145 18.51 3.77 -11.94
N THR A 146 18.56 4.37 -13.12
CA THR A 146 17.71 3.97 -14.26
C THR A 146 17.84 2.47 -14.56
N ASP A 147 19.07 1.96 -14.60
CA ASP A 147 19.35 0.56 -14.91
C ASP A 147 18.79 -0.39 -13.84
N LYS A 148 18.92 -0.01 -12.57
CA LYS A 148 18.39 -0.80 -11.45
C LYS A 148 16.86 -0.79 -11.44
N ILE A 149 16.24 0.35 -11.72
CA ILE A 149 14.78 0.44 -11.90
C ILE A 149 14.35 -0.49 -13.02
N ASP A 150 15.09 -0.47 -14.13
CA ASP A 150 14.78 -1.27 -15.30
C ASP A 150 14.82 -2.77 -15.01
N GLU A 151 15.88 -3.23 -14.34
CA GLU A 151 16.03 -4.62 -13.88
C GLU A 151 14.87 -5.05 -12.96
N ILE A 152 14.55 -4.22 -11.97
CA ILE A 152 13.48 -4.52 -11.01
C ILE A 152 12.12 -4.61 -11.73
N VAL A 153 11.81 -3.66 -12.61
CA VAL A 153 10.53 -3.63 -13.34
C VAL A 153 10.39 -4.84 -14.27
N ASP A 154 11.46 -5.23 -14.95
CA ASP A 154 11.42 -6.38 -15.86
C ASP A 154 11.28 -7.70 -15.10
N GLY A 155 11.78 -7.79 -13.86
CA GLY A 155 11.59 -8.94 -12.98
C GLY A 155 10.19 -9.07 -12.36
N LEU A 156 9.32 -8.07 -12.50
CA LEU A 156 7.94 -8.07 -11.99
C LEU A 156 6.90 -8.47 -13.04
N LYS A 157 7.29 -8.50 -14.32
CA LYS A 157 6.45 -8.92 -15.44
C LYS A 157 6.54 -10.43 -15.65
#